data_AF-A0A0F9EDV0-F1
#
_entry.id   AF-A0A0F9EDV0-F1
#
_cell.length_a   1.000
_cell.length_b   1.000
_cell.length_c   1.000
_cell.angle_alpha   90.00
_cell.angle_beta   90.00
_cell.angle_gamma   90.00
#
_symmetry.space_group_name_H-M   'P 1'
#
loop_
_entity.id
_entity.type
_entity.pdbx_description
1 polymer ?
#
loop_
_entity_poly.entity_id
_entity_poly.type
_entity_poly.pdbx_seq_one_letter_code
_entity_poly.pdbx_strand_id
1 'polypeptide(L)'
;MKGVVLHSGGLDSTVLLTYLLDKKGYDCYPLTFNYGQRHIKEVDAAERICEKLGELSKWKCFDLSNLHDLIQSALSGDGEIPSGHYSDEIQKTTVFPNRNMILLSIAAGYSLTIGGQFVAYAAHFNDRAIYPDCRPEFIKSVGETIGLGTDGEVELIEPFADKTKTELATLGREISAPLELTWSCVIPGTPVLTSLGWRRIEEVQVGSSVLTHLNRWRKVTTTFQQPYTGPMRLLKTYGLPFELTVTPNHEMYTTAGTWMRPALFDTYDPFYGRVPQYVLPLGSKGMDPRLAALYGYFAAEGSYSERAEGICFSFNAKETSNIEEVCQLGKDVWGLEPHIGNHATYPEANIRFWSTQLVRDFMSLVGPGKSHERQWFWLTEFKPEVLRAFLVSVQRGDGYASPNTNQLRISTTNFDLMTTVFEIHKILGNVPNMVYKTAKASNGKLPQWMVG
;
A
#
# COMPACT_ATOMS: atom_id res chain seq x y z
N MET A 1 14.36 -37.38 -7.25
CA MET A 1 15.00 -36.96 -8.51
C MET A 1 16.04 -35.89 -8.20
N LYS A 2 17.08 -35.76 -9.01
CA LYS A 2 18.13 -34.73 -8.87
C LYS A 2 17.94 -33.66 -9.94
N GLY A 3 18.15 -32.38 -9.66
CA GLY A 3 17.98 -31.36 -10.69
C GLY A 3 18.13 -29.93 -10.20
N VAL A 4 18.04 -28.99 -11.14
CA VAL A 4 18.28 -27.56 -10.91
C VAL A 4 16.98 -26.84 -10.58
N VAL A 5 16.99 -25.98 -9.57
CA VAL A 5 15.84 -25.15 -9.20
C VAL A 5 16.21 -23.69 -9.38
N LEU A 6 15.46 -22.97 -10.22
CA LEU A 6 15.63 -21.52 -10.34
C LEU A 6 15.22 -20.85 -9.03
N HIS A 7 16.20 -20.29 -8.32
CA HIS A 7 16.02 -19.73 -6.99
C HIS A 7 16.50 -18.28 -6.94
N SER A 8 15.56 -17.35 -6.81
CA SER A 8 15.83 -15.89 -6.83
C SER A 8 15.83 -15.24 -5.44
N GLY A 9 15.56 -16.00 -4.37
CA GLY A 9 15.33 -15.44 -3.02
C GLY A 9 13.98 -14.73 -2.84
N GLY A 10 13.14 -14.69 -3.88
CA GLY A 10 11.75 -14.23 -3.80
C GLY A 10 10.82 -15.27 -3.20
N LEU A 11 9.59 -14.87 -2.87
CA LEU A 11 8.58 -15.74 -2.26
C LEU A 11 8.35 -17.01 -3.09
N ASP A 12 8.06 -16.89 -4.38
CA ASP A 12 7.62 -18.03 -5.20
C ASP A 12 8.73 -19.07 -5.37
N SER A 13 9.95 -18.60 -5.66
CA SER A 13 11.11 -19.48 -5.83
C SER A 13 11.58 -20.11 -4.52
N THR A 14 11.28 -19.48 -3.38
CA THR A 14 11.50 -20.05 -2.03
C THR A 14 10.49 -21.13 -1.70
N VAL A 15 9.21 -20.88 -2.01
CA VAL A 15 8.15 -21.89 -1.87
C VAL A 15 8.43 -23.09 -2.77
N LEU A 16 8.89 -22.86 -4.01
CA LEU A 16 9.25 -23.93 -4.94
C LEU A 16 10.38 -24.80 -4.40
N LEU A 17 11.49 -24.18 -3.99
CA LEU A 17 12.64 -24.91 -3.48
C LEU A 17 12.25 -25.74 -2.25
N THR A 18 11.56 -25.13 -1.28
CA THR A 18 11.09 -25.83 -0.08
C THR A 18 10.12 -26.97 -0.43
N TYR A 19 9.21 -26.76 -1.37
CA TYR A 19 8.25 -27.78 -1.80
C TYR A 19 8.93 -29.00 -2.42
N LEU A 20 9.94 -28.78 -3.28
CA LEU A 20 10.67 -29.88 -3.92
C LEU A 20 11.54 -30.65 -2.91
N LEU A 21 12.16 -29.95 -1.96
CA LEU A 21 12.93 -30.58 -0.87
C LEU A 21 12.01 -31.37 0.06
N ASP A 22 11.01 -30.73 0.66
CA ASP A 22 10.27 -31.30 1.78
C ASP A 22 9.11 -32.21 1.37
N LYS A 23 8.41 -31.89 0.28
CA LYS A 23 7.22 -32.65 -0.17
C LYS A 23 7.55 -33.68 -1.23
N LYS A 24 8.59 -33.43 -2.04
CA LYS A 24 9.00 -34.36 -3.10
C LYS A 24 10.25 -35.15 -2.76
N GLY A 25 11.06 -34.71 -1.79
CA GLY A 25 12.31 -35.40 -1.44
C GLY A 25 13.32 -35.34 -2.58
N TYR A 26 13.34 -34.25 -3.35
CA TYR A 26 14.23 -34.10 -4.49
C TYR A 26 15.59 -33.57 -4.05
N ASP A 27 16.64 -33.98 -4.76
CA ASP A 27 18.00 -33.46 -4.60
C ASP A 27 18.16 -32.20 -5.46
N CYS A 28 17.86 -31.06 -4.85
CA CYS A 28 17.80 -29.78 -5.55
C CYS A 28 19.17 -29.09 -5.59
N TYR A 29 19.47 -28.47 -6.73
CA TYR A 29 20.62 -27.61 -6.95
C TYR A 29 20.10 -26.18 -7.21
N PRO A 30 20.00 -25.33 -6.18
CA PRO A 30 19.43 -24.00 -6.35
C PRO A 30 20.36 -23.12 -7.20
N LEU A 31 19.83 -22.53 -8.25
CA LEU A 31 20.55 -21.68 -9.18
C LEU A 31 19.96 -20.26 -9.17
N THR A 32 20.77 -19.30 -8.74
CA THR A 32 20.47 -17.87 -8.75
C THR A 32 21.22 -17.20 -9.91
N PHE A 33 20.64 -16.16 -10.48
CA PHE A 33 21.27 -15.38 -11.55
C PHE A 33 21.50 -13.94 -11.11
N ASN A 34 22.70 -13.43 -11.32
CA ASN A 34 23.06 -12.03 -11.13
C ASN A 34 23.09 -11.31 -12.49
N TYR A 35 22.25 -10.30 -12.71
CA TYR A 35 22.11 -9.64 -14.02
C TYR A 35 22.97 -8.37 -14.18
N GLY A 36 23.89 -8.07 -13.24
CA GLY A 36 24.71 -6.85 -13.26
C GLY A 36 23.96 -5.56 -12.91
N GLN A 37 22.63 -5.57 -12.93
CA GLN A 37 21.80 -4.55 -12.29
C GLN A 37 21.91 -4.70 -10.75
N ARG A 38 21.46 -3.70 -9.97
CA ARG A 38 21.56 -3.62 -8.49
C ARG A 38 20.76 -4.71 -7.70
N HIS A 39 20.84 -5.99 -8.10
CA HIS A 39 20.18 -7.19 -7.55
C HIS A 39 21.04 -7.97 -6.55
N ILE A 40 22.10 -7.35 -6.00
CA ILE A 40 23.00 -7.96 -4.99
C ILE A 40 22.21 -8.62 -3.84
N LYS A 41 21.03 -8.10 -3.52
CA LYS A 41 20.24 -8.53 -2.36
C LYS A 41 19.29 -9.69 -2.59
N GLU A 42 18.86 -9.92 -3.83
CA GLU A 42 18.13 -11.16 -4.17
C GLU A 42 19.10 -12.35 -4.08
N VAL A 43 20.36 -12.14 -4.45
CA VAL A 43 21.45 -13.10 -4.24
C VAL A 43 21.70 -13.33 -2.74
N ASP A 44 21.81 -12.27 -1.93
CA ASP A 44 21.98 -12.39 -0.48
C ASP A 44 20.80 -13.14 0.19
N ALA A 45 19.56 -12.85 -0.22
CA ALA A 45 18.38 -13.54 0.27
C ALA A 45 18.39 -15.02 -0.12
N ALA A 46 18.70 -15.31 -1.40
CA ALA A 46 18.83 -16.68 -1.90
C ALA A 46 19.91 -17.47 -1.13
N GLU A 47 21.05 -16.86 -0.85
CA GLU A 47 22.13 -17.45 -0.06
C GLU A 47 21.63 -17.82 1.34
N ARG A 48 21.02 -16.86 2.07
CA ARG A 48 20.48 -17.08 3.42
C ARG A 48 19.38 -18.13 3.46
N ILE A 49 18.53 -18.18 2.43
CA ILE A 49 17.48 -19.18 2.31
C ILE A 49 18.10 -20.57 2.09
N CYS A 50 19.06 -20.69 1.18
CA CYS A 50 19.79 -21.94 0.97
C CYS A 50 20.53 -22.38 2.24
N GLU A 51 21.14 -21.46 2.99
CA GLU A 51 21.75 -21.75 4.30
C GLU A 51 20.71 -22.29 5.29
N LYS A 52 19.56 -21.62 5.41
CA LYS A 52 18.47 -22.02 6.30
C LYS A 52 17.89 -23.40 5.96
N LEU A 53 17.83 -23.73 4.67
CA LEU A 53 17.34 -25.00 4.16
C LEU A 53 18.42 -26.10 4.12
N GLY A 54 19.68 -25.79 4.43
CA GLY A 54 20.79 -26.75 4.40
C GLY A 54 21.34 -27.05 2.99
N GLU A 55 20.98 -26.24 1.99
CA GLU A 55 21.34 -26.44 0.57
C GLU A 55 22.45 -25.49 0.09
N LEU A 56 23.06 -24.69 0.98
CA LEU A 56 24.10 -23.72 0.63
C LEU A 56 25.29 -24.35 -0.13
N SER A 57 25.68 -25.58 0.19
CA SER A 57 26.79 -26.27 -0.49
C SER A 57 26.51 -26.61 -1.96
N LYS A 58 25.23 -26.67 -2.35
CA LYS A 58 24.80 -26.97 -3.74
C LYS A 58 24.35 -25.71 -4.48
N TRP A 59 24.10 -24.62 -3.75
CA TRP A 59 23.70 -23.35 -4.32
C TRP A 59 24.78 -22.77 -5.23
N LYS A 60 24.36 -22.22 -6.37
CA LYS A 60 25.23 -21.46 -7.26
C LYS A 60 24.59 -20.13 -7.65
N CYS A 61 25.41 -19.09 -7.72
CA CYS A 61 25.08 -17.83 -8.34
C CYS A 61 25.82 -17.71 -9.67
N PHE A 62 25.08 -17.62 -10.78
CA PHE A 62 25.62 -17.46 -12.12
C PHE A 62 25.55 -15.99 -12.56
N ASP A 63 26.69 -15.43 -12.95
CA ASP A 63 26.78 -14.03 -13.35
C ASP A 63 26.47 -13.83 -14.83
N LEU A 64 25.37 -13.11 -15.10
CA LEU A 64 24.90 -12.66 -16.41
C LEU A 64 25.12 -11.16 -16.63
N SER A 65 25.87 -10.48 -15.77
CA SER A 65 26.16 -9.05 -15.90
C SER A 65 26.75 -8.68 -17.27
N ASN A 66 27.55 -9.56 -17.86
CA ASN A 66 28.12 -9.36 -19.20
C ASN A 66 27.09 -9.39 -20.35
N LEU A 67 25.87 -9.88 -20.11
CA LEU A 67 24.77 -9.80 -21.09
C LEU A 67 24.02 -8.47 -21.04
N HIS A 68 24.31 -7.62 -20.05
CA HIS A 68 23.61 -6.36 -19.85
C HIS A 68 23.69 -5.45 -21.09
N ASP A 69 24.87 -5.34 -21.70
CA ASP A 69 25.10 -4.48 -22.88
C ASP A 69 24.32 -4.97 -24.12
N LEU A 70 24.28 -6.29 -24.33
CA LEU A 70 23.52 -6.92 -25.43
C LEU A 70 22.01 -6.69 -25.29
N ILE A 71 21.55 -6.60 -24.05
CA ILE A 71 20.12 -6.50 -23.71
C ILE A 71 19.65 -5.06 -23.68
N GLN A 72 20.48 -4.13 -23.19
CA GLN A 72 20.28 -2.68 -23.30
C GLN A 72 20.14 -2.24 -24.77
N SER A 73 20.97 -2.79 -25.67
CA SER A 73 20.89 -2.47 -27.10
C SER A 73 19.60 -2.94 -27.78
N ALA A 74 19.00 -4.04 -27.32
CA ALA A 74 17.72 -4.53 -27.83
C ALA A 74 16.52 -3.70 -27.34
N LEU A 75 16.70 -2.93 -26.27
CA LEU A 75 15.71 -2.02 -25.67
C LEU A 75 15.81 -0.59 -26.22
N SER A 76 16.90 -0.27 -26.93
CA SER A 76 17.24 1.05 -27.48
C SER A 76 17.26 1.03 -29.02
N GLY A 77 16.15 0.63 -29.66
CA GLY A 77 16.04 0.87 -31.11
C GLY A 77 16.14 2.38 -31.39
N ASP A 78 16.88 2.78 -32.43
CA ASP A 78 17.20 4.17 -32.85
C ASP A 78 15.98 5.04 -33.26
N GLY A 79 14.84 4.94 -32.58
CA GLY A 79 13.67 5.79 -32.76
C GLY A 79 13.44 6.66 -31.54
N GLU A 80 13.15 7.95 -31.74
CA GLU A 80 12.64 8.81 -30.68
C GLU A 80 11.43 8.14 -30.00
N ILE A 81 11.50 7.94 -28.68
CA ILE A 81 10.37 7.49 -27.88
C ILE A 81 9.29 8.59 -27.95
N PRO A 82 8.13 8.35 -28.59
CA PRO A 82 7.11 9.38 -28.73
C PRO A 82 6.55 9.75 -27.35
N SER A 83 6.43 11.04 -27.07
CA SER A 83 5.82 11.61 -25.87
C SER A 83 4.29 11.48 -25.88
N GLY A 84 3.78 10.25 -26.00
CA GLY A 84 2.36 9.90 -26.06
C GLY A 84 1.95 8.88 -25.00
N HIS A 85 0.67 8.88 -24.64
CA HIS A 85 0.05 8.05 -23.59
C HIS A 85 0.50 6.58 -23.60
N TYR A 86 0.98 6.13 -22.43
CA TYR A 86 1.38 4.76 -22.11
C TYR A 86 0.38 3.71 -22.61
N SER A 87 0.75 3.03 -23.70
CA SER A 87 0.10 1.81 -24.20
C SER A 87 0.85 0.57 -23.70
N ASP A 88 0.20 -0.60 -23.78
CA ASP A 88 0.73 -1.93 -23.43
C ASP A 88 2.08 -2.29 -24.08
N GLU A 89 2.55 -1.49 -25.05
CA GLU A 89 3.83 -1.68 -25.75
C GLU A 89 5.05 -1.21 -24.94
N ILE A 90 4.91 -0.21 -24.05
CA ILE A 90 6.01 0.31 -23.22
C ILE A 90 6.28 -0.63 -22.02
N GLN A 91 5.30 -1.42 -21.57
CA GLN A 91 5.54 -2.43 -20.52
C GLN A 91 6.54 -3.54 -20.97
N LYS A 92 6.78 -3.68 -22.28
CA LYS A 92 7.74 -4.66 -22.83
C LYS A 92 9.20 -4.18 -22.72
N THR A 93 9.48 -2.90 -22.45
CA THR A 93 10.83 -2.33 -22.57
C THR A 93 11.66 -2.26 -21.28
N THR A 94 11.13 -2.66 -20.12
CA THR A 94 11.86 -2.68 -18.83
C THR A 94 12.10 -4.07 -18.25
N VAL A 95 11.64 -5.13 -18.92
CA VAL A 95 11.87 -6.53 -18.53
C VAL A 95 13.04 -7.05 -19.34
N PHE A 96 13.98 -7.77 -18.70
CA PHE A 96 15.00 -8.55 -19.40
C PHE A 96 14.29 -9.42 -20.46
N PRO A 97 14.44 -9.11 -21.76
CA PRO A 97 13.59 -9.69 -22.79
C PRO A 97 13.80 -11.20 -22.82
N ASN A 98 12.69 -11.95 -22.85
CA ASN A 98 12.70 -13.41 -22.86
C ASN A 98 13.48 -14.04 -21.68
N ARG A 99 13.41 -13.41 -20.50
CA ARG A 99 14.15 -13.83 -19.29
C ARG A 99 14.03 -15.31 -19.00
N ASN A 100 12.82 -15.84 -18.78
CA ASN A 100 12.69 -17.21 -18.30
C ASN A 100 13.27 -18.22 -19.30
N MET A 101 13.16 -17.97 -20.61
CA MET A 101 13.77 -18.84 -21.63
C MET A 101 15.29 -18.94 -21.46
N ILE A 102 15.97 -17.81 -21.29
CA ILE A 102 17.43 -17.77 -21.11
C ILE A 102 17.82 -18.51 -19.83
N LEU A 103 17.11 -18.28 -18.73
CA LEU A 103 17.42 -18.93 -17.45
C LEU A 103 17.19 -20.44 -17.51
N LEU A 104 16.07 -20.86 -18.10
CA LEU A 104 15.71 -22.27 -18.25
C LEU A 104 16.71 -22.99 -19.15
N SER A 105 17.20 -22.33 -20.21
CA SER A 105 18.22 -22.90 -21.10
C SER A 105 19.55 -23.13 -20.38
N ILE A 106 20.01 -22.16 -19.60
CA ILE A 106 21.24 -22.30 -18.79
C ILE A 106 21.05 -23.37 -17.71
N ALA A 107 19.90 -23.37 -17.03
CA ALA A 107 19.58 -24.35 -16.01
C ALA A 107 19.51 -25.77 -16.55
N ALA A 108 18.99 -25.97 -17.77
CA ALA A 108 18.95 -27.28 -18.43
C ALA A 108 20.35 -27.82 -18.72
N GLY A 109 21.23 -26.98 -19.28
CA GLY A 109 22.64 -27.34 -19.48
C GLY A 109 23.36 -27.62 -18.16
N TYR A 110 23.05 -26.86 -17.10
CA TYR A 110 23.60 -27.12 -15.77
C TYR A 110 23.09 -28.44 -15.18
N SER A 111 21.79 -28.75 -15.34
CA SER A 111 21.18 -30.01 -14.92
C SER A 111 21.88 -31.19 -15.58
N LEU A 112 22.10 -31.16 -16.90
CA LEU A 112 22.87 -32.19 -17.60
C LEU A 112 24.28 -32.37 -17.01
N THR A 113 24.99 -31.27 -16.77
CA THR A 113 26.36 -31.29 -16.25
C THR A 113 26.48 -31.99 -14.90
N ILE A 114 25.43 -31.90 -14.06
CA ILE A 114 25.39 -32.56 -12.75
C ILE A 114 24.73 -33.94 -12.78
N GLY A 115 24.35 -34.47 -13.96
CA GLY A 115 23.57 -35.70 -14.10
C GLY A 115 22.17 -35.58 -13.47
N GLY A 116 21.59 -34.38 -13.54
CA GLY A 116 20.26 -34.06 -13.05
C GLY A 116 19.20 -34.31 -14.13
N GLN A 117 18.01 -34.64 -13.68
CA GLN A 117 16.87 -35.08 -14.47
C GLN A 117 15.80 -33.99 -14.63
N PHE A 118 15.97 -32.83 -13.98
CA PHE A 118 14.94 -31.79 -14.05
C PHE A 118 15.51 -30.37 -13.93
N VAL A 119 14.73 -29.43 -14.47
CA VAL A 119 14.81 -28.00 -14.17
C VAL A 119 13.46 -27.55 -13.63
N ALA A 120 13.44 -26.78 -12.56
CA ALA A 120 12.21 -26.25 -11.99
C ALA A 120 12.22 -24.72 -11.91
N TYR A 121 11.07 -24.09 -12.16
CA TYR A 121 10.89 -22.66 -11.93
C TYR A 121 9.47 -22.33 -11.44
N ALA A 122 9.32 -21.19 -10.78
CA ALA A 122 8.14 -20.85 -10.01
C ALA A 122 7.19 -19.91 -10.79
N ALA A 123 6.82 -20.28 -12.01
CA ALA A 123 5.71 -19.61 -12.68
C ALA A 123 4.40 -19.88 -11.95
N HIS A 124 3.44 -18.96 -12.06
CA HIS A 124 2.15 -19.09 -11.38
C HIS A 124 1.03 -18.37 -12.11
N PHE A 125 -0.22 -18.68 -11.76
CA PHE A 125 -1.40 -18.23 -12.50
C PHE A 125 -1.45 -16.71 -12.69
N ASN A 126 -1.12 -15.94 -11.66
CA ASN A 126 -1.18 -14.47 -11.70
C ASN A 126 -0.18 -13.83 -12.68
N ASP A 127 0.91 -14.50 -13.03
CA ASP A 127 1.96 -13.94 -13.90
C ASP A 127 1.58 -13.98 -15.38
N ARG A 128 0.68 -14.89 -15.77
CA ARG A 128 0.28 -15.14 -17.17
C ARG A 128 -0.26 -13.90 -17.90
N ALA A 129 -0.89 -13.00 -17.15
CA ALA A 129 -1.47 -11.77 -17.69
C ALA A 129 -0.39 -10.81 -18.20
N ILE A 130 0.79 -10.82 -17.57
CA ILE A 130 1.87 -9.84 -17.78
C ILE A 130 3.02 -10.48 -18.56
N TYR A 131 3.38 -11.71 -18.18
CA TYR A 131 4.57 -12.39 -18.64
C TYR A 131 4.20 -13.54 -19.59
N PRO A 132 4.50 -13.41 -20.91
CA PRO A 132 4.20 -14.46 -21.88
C PRO A 132 4.96 -15.76 -21.59
N ASP A 133 6.11 -15.66 -20.92
CA ASP A 133 6.97 -16.77 -20.50
C ASP A 133 6.53 -17.45 -19.18
N CYS A 134 5.34 -17.10 -18.69
CA CYS A 134 4.63 -17.81 -17.61
C CYS A 134 3.33 -18.48 -18.10
N ARG A 135 3.00 -18.37 -19.40
CA ARG A 135 1.77 -18.94 -19.97
C ARG A 135 1.90 -20.45 -20.25
N PRO A 136 0.81 -21.23 -20.17
CA PRO A 136 0.85 -22.68 -20.40
C PRO A 136 1.46 -23.07 -21.75
N GLU A 137 1.21 -22.30 -22.81
CA GLU A 137 1.73 -22.57 -24.15
C GLU A 137 3.25 -22.46 -24.20
N PHE A 138 3.80 -21.44 -23.52
CA PHE A 138 5.25 -21.28 -23.38
C PHE A 138 5.85 -22.39 -22.54
N ILE A 139 5.27 -22.68 -21.36
CA ILE A 139 5.75 -23.74 -20.45
C ILE A 139 5.83 -25.07 -21.20
N LYS A 140 4.77 -25.42 -21.94
CA LYS A 140 4.72 -26.64 -22.74
C LYS A 140 5.80 -26.68 -23.81
N SER A 141 5.89 -25.62 -24.62
CA SER A 141 6.86 -25.52 -25.72
C SER A 141 8.31 -25.58 -25.23
N VAL A 142 8.61 -24.89 -24.12
CA VAL A 142 9.95 -24.93 -23.51
C VAL A 142 10.24 -26.28 -22.87
N GLY A 143 9.26 -26.92 -22.22
CA GLY A 143 9.43 -28.28 -21.72
C GLY A 143 9.79 -29.27 -22.82
N GLU A 144 9.09 -29.22 -23.96
CA GLU A 144 9.40 -30.03 -25.15
C GLU A 144 10.80 -29.69 -25.71
N THR A 145 11.14 -28.40 -25.78
CA THR A 145 12.45 -27.95 -26.28
C THR A 145 13.60 -28.40 -25.38
N ILE A 146 13.44 -28.32 -24.06
CA ILE A 146 14.42 -28.82 -23.09
C ILE A 146 14.57 -30.34 -23.25
N GLY A 147 13.48 -31.08 -23.35
CA GLY A 147 13.52 -32.53 -23.58
C GLY A 147 14.31 -32.87 -24.85
N LEU A 148 13.99 -32.22 -25.98
CA LEU A 148 14.73 -32.44 -27.24
C LEU A 148 16.20 -32.03 -27.14
N GLY A 149 16.51 -30.90 -26.50
CA GLY A 149 17.87 -30.38 -26.33
C GLY A 149 18.73 -31.17 -25.34
N THR A 150 18.12 -32.06 -24.56
CA THR A 150 18.77 -32.90 -23.55
C THR A 150 18.60 -34.39 -23.79
N ASP A 151 18.19 -34.80 -24.99
CA ASP A 151 17.91 -36.21 -25.37
C ASP A 151 16.94 -36.93 -24.41
N GLY A 152 15.97 -36.18 -23.89
CA GLY A 152 14.97 -36.65 -22.93
C GLY A 152 15.49 -36.81 -21.50
N GLU A 153 16.74 -36.43 -21.20
CA GLU A 153 17.32 -36.59 -19.87
C GLU A 153 16.77 -35.59 -18.85
N VAL A 154 16.38 -34.39 -19.29
CA VAL A 154 15.93 -33.30 -18.41
C VAL A 154 14.47 -32.94 -18.68
N GLU A 155 13.62 -32.99 -17.64
CA GLU A 155 12.25 -32.51 -17.69
C GLU A 155 12.07 -31.10 -17.08
N LEU A 156 11.11 -30.34 -17.59
CA LEU A 156 10.69 -29.07 -16.97
C LEU A 156 9.62 -29.33 -15.92
N ILE A 157 9.91 -28.99 -14.66
CA ILE A 157 8.99 -29.05 -13.55
C ILE A 157 8.42 -27.67 -13.26
N GLU A 158 7.10 -27.57 -13.38
CA GLU A 158 6.33 -26.38 -13.05
C GLU A 158 5.11 -26.85 -12.24
N PRO A 159 5.14 -26.74 -10.90
CA PRO A 159 4.08 -27.26 -10.03
C PRO A 159 3.00 -26.23 -9.68
N PHE A 160 3.14 -24.98 -10.14
CA PHE A 160 2.43 -23.83 -9.61
C PHE A 160 1.68 -23.01 -10.68
N ALA A 161 1.70 -23.42 -11.94
CA ALA A 161 1.11 -22.72 -13.07
C ALA A 161 -0.36 -22.41 -12.83
N ASP A 162 -1.09 -23.34 -12.20
CA ASP A 162 -2.52 -23.24 -11.90
C ASP A 162 -2.82 -22.58 -10.56
N LYS A 163 -1.80 -22.31 -9.73
CA LYS A 163 -1.96 -21.70 -8.41
C LYS A 163 -1.92 -20.19 -8.48
N THR A 164 -2.82 -19.58 -7.73
CA THR A 164 -2.75 -18.16 -7.43
C THR A 164 -1.62 -17.86 -6.45
N LYS A 165 -1.15 -16.62 -6.44
CA LYS A 165 -0.17 -16.11 -5.47
C LYS A 165 -0.61 -16.33 -4.02
N THR A 166 -1.91 -16.22 -3.75
CA THR A 166 -2.48 -16.44 -2.41
C THR A 166 -2.37 -17.92 -2.01
N GLU A 167 -2.66 -18.84 -2.93
CA GLU A 167 -2.50 -20.28 -2.69
C GLU A 167 -1.02 -20.65 -2.52
N LEU A 168 -0.12 -20.04 -3.28
CA LEU A 168 1.33 -20.18 -3.13
C LEU A 168 1.84 -19.70 -1.77
N ALA A 169 1.43 -18.52 -1.32
CA ALA A 169 1.80 -18.02 0.01
C ALA A 169 1.24 -18.90 1.13
N THR A 170 0.02 -19.42 0.94
CA THR A 170 -0.61 -20.37 1.88
C THR A 170 0.17 -21.67 1.94
N LEU A 171 0.52 -22.25 0.78
CA LEU A 171 1.35 -23.44 0.68
C LEU A 171 2.72 -23.21 1.34
N GLY A 172 3.36 -22.08 1.08
CA GLY A 172 4.63 -21.70 1.69
C GLY A 172 4.58 -21.76 3.22
N ARG A 173 3.48 -21.30 3.81
CA ARG A 173 3.24 -21.42 5.25
C ARG A 173 3.02 -22.88 5.69
N GLU A 174 2.21 -23.64 4.97
CA GLU A 174 1.91 -25.05 5.29
C GLU A 174 3.17 -25.91 5.29
N ILE A 175 4.13 -25.61 4.41
CA ILE A 175 5.41 -26.31 4.32
C ILE A 175 6.51 -25.66 5.16
N SER A 176 6.20 -24.62 5.95
CA SER A 176 7.18 -23.87 6.75
C SER A 176 8.37 -23.37 5.92
N ALA A 177 8.11 -22.94 4.68
CA ALA A 177 9.11 -22.26 3.87
C ALA A 177 9.61 -21.01 4.61
N PRO A 178 10.91 -20.66 4.51
CA PRO A 178 11.51 -19.53 5.21
C PRO A 178 11.10 -18.21 4.57
N LEU A 179 9.79 -17.94 4.56
CA LEU A 179 9.17 -16.78 3.93
C LEU A 179 9.63 -15.48 4.56
N GLU A 180 10.00 -15.51 5.84
CA GLU A 180 10.62 -14.39 6.52
C GLU A 180 11.93 -13.97 5.86
N LEU A 181 12.69 -14.89 5.24
CA LEU A 181 13.94 -14.55 4.56
C LEU A 181 13.70 -14.05 3.13
N THR A 182 12.46 -14.09 2.65
CA THR A 182 12.09 -13.67 1.29
C THR A 182 11.96 -12.16 1.20
N TRP A 183 12.14 -11.66 -0.02
CA TRP A 183 12.30 -10.24 -0.25
C TRP A 183 11.01 -9.56 -0.75
N SER A 184 10.27 -8.89 0.15
CA SER A 184 9.28 -7.83 -0.15
C SER A 184 8.88 -7.05 1.12
N CYS A 185 9.21 -5.75 1.25
CA CYS A 185 8.94 -4.96 2.47
C CYS A 185 8.54 -3.48 2.20
N VAL A 186 7.89 -2.86 3.20
CA VAL A 186 7.63 -1.41 3.31
C VAL A 186 8.28 -0.86 4.59
N ILE A 187 8.51 0.45 4.69
CA ILE A 187 9.14 1.04 5.89
C ILE A 187 8.20 1.12 7.10
N PRO A 188 8.74 1.14 8.33
CA PRO A 188 7.99 1.61 9.49
C PRO A 188 7.39 3.01 9.24
N GLY A 189 6.20 3.24 9.75
CA GLY A 189 5.41 4.45 9.53
C GLY A 189 4.57 4.45 8.26
N THR A 190 4.71 3.47 7.36
CA THR A 190 3.84 3.35 6.18
C THR A 190 2.38 3.18 6.60
N PRO A 191 1.46 4.06 6.17
CA PRO A 191 0.06 3.94 6.54
C PRO A 191 -0.64 2.79 5.81
N VAL A 192 -1.40 2.00 6.56
CA VAL A 192 -2.22 0.89 6.09
C VAL A 192 -3.65 1.15 6.49
N LEU A 193 -4.57 1.02 5.52
CA LEU A 193 -5.98 1.22 5.81
C LEU A 193 -6.58 -0.03 6.46
N THR A 194 -7.06 0.14 7.69
CA THR A 194 -7.77 -0.90 8.47
C THR A 194 -9.26 -0.57 8.59
N SER A 195 -10.07 -1.55 9.01
CA SER A 195 -11.50 -1.32 9.28
C SER A 195 -11.76 -0.33 10.42
N LEU A 196 -10.71 0.04 11.17
CA LEU A 196 -10.75 1.05 12.22
C LEU A 196 -10.04 2.35 11.81
N GLY A 197 -9.74 2.51 10.51
CA GLY A 197 -9.01 3.65 9.96
C GLY A 197 -7.55 3.37 9.64
N TRP A 198 -6.81 4.41 9.29
CA TRP A 198 -5.40 4.33 8.93
C TRP A 198 -4.55 4.02 10.18
N ARG A 199 -3.72 2.97 10.08
CA ARG A 199 -2.75 2.58 11.09
C ARG A 199 -1.36 2.54 10.48
N ARG A 200 -0.32 2.75 11.28
CA ARG A 200 1.04 2.52 10.79
C ARG A 200 1.27 1.02 10.62
N ILE A 201 2.06 0.62 9.64
CA ILE A 201 2.31 -0.81 9.34
C ILE A 201 2.82 -1.59 10.57
N GLU A 202 3.61 -0.96 11.43
CA GLU A 202 4.12 -1.55 12.68
C GLU A 202 3.05 -1.70 13.78
N GLU A 203 1.94 -0.99 13.67
CA GLU A 203 0.80 -1.08 14.60
C GLU A 203 -0.24 -2.13 14.16
N VAL A 204 -0.16 -2.61 12.91
CA VAL A 204 -1.06 -3.63 12.38
C VAL A 204 -0.74 -4.97 13.05
N GLN A 205 -1.78 -5.63 13.57
CA GLN A 205 -1.64 -6.90 14.29
C GLN A 205 -2.32 -8.05 13.55
N VAL A 206 -1.93 -9.28 13.85
CA VAL A 206 -2.67 -10.46 13.40
C VAL A 206 -4.11 -10.36 13.89
N GLY A 207 -5.06 -10.55 12.97
CA GLY A 207 -6.49 -10.40 13.20
C GLY A 207 -7.05 -9.02 12.82
N SER A 208 -6.22 -7.98 12.66
CA SER A 208 -6.65 -6.69 12.11
C SER A 208 -7.26 -6.86 10.72
N SER A 209 -8.32 -6.13 10.42
CA SER A 209 -8.93 -6.17 9.09
C SER A 209 -8.35 -5.04 8.24
N VAL A 210 -7.69 -5.38 7.13
CA VAL A 210 -7.05 -4.43 6.20
C VAL A 210 -7.77 -4.41 4.86
N LEU A 211 -7.76 -3.27 4.19
CA LEU A 211 -8.38 -3.12 2.88
C LEU A 211 -7.45 -3.64 1.78
N THR A 212 -7.99 -4.47 0.89
CA THR A 212 -7.28 -4.98 -0.30
C THR A 212 -7.53 -4.13 -1.54
N HIS A 213 -6.68 -4.29 -2.57
CA HIS A 213 -6.84 -3.65 -3.88
C HIS A 213 -8.17 -3.97 -4.60
N LEU A 214 -8.84 -5.08 -4.24
CA LEU A 214 -10.17 -5.45 -4.73
C LEU A 214 -11.31 -4.81 -3.93
N ASN A 215 -11.00 -3.82 -3.09
CA ASN A 215 -11.93 -3.16 -2.20
C ASN A 215 -12.67 -4.13 -1.26
N ARG A 216 -11.94 -5.07 -0.68
CA ARG A 216 -12.46 -6.04 0.30
C ARG A 216 -11.64 -6.00 1.57
N TRP A 217 -12.33 -6.03 2.70
CA TRP A 217 -11.74 -6.23 4.01
C TRP A 217 -11.21 -7.66 4.17
N ARG A 218 -9.95 -7.81 4.56
CA ARG A 218 -9.32 -9.11 4.84
C ARG A 218 -8.58 -9.07 6.16
N LYS A 219 -8.67 -10.16 6.93
CA LYS A 219 -7.92 -10.30 8.17
C LYS A 219 -6.44 -10.54 7.88
N VAL A 220 -5.59 -9.80 8.59
CA VAL A 220 -4.15 -10.03 8.63
C VAL A 220 -3.91 -11.35 9.35
N THR A 221 -3.24 -12.29 8.67
CA THR A 221 -2.94 -13.61 9.24
C THR A 221 -1.56 -13.70 9.86
N THR A 222 -0.64 -12.83 9.43
CA THR A 222 0.77 -12.80 9.85
C THR A 222 1.35 -11.38 9.66
N THR A 223 2.33 -11.01 10.48
CA THR A 223 3.13 -9.80 10.35
C THR A 223 4.62 -10.15 10.31
N PHE A 224 5.42 -9.43 9.52
CA PHE A 224 6.86 -9.67 9.37
C PHE A 224 7.64 -8.40 9.72
N GLN A 225 8.80 -8.56 10.36
CA GLN A 225 9.75 -7.47 10.61
C GLN A 225 11.16 -7.94 10.25
N GLN A 226 11.90 -7.12 9.52
CA GLN A 226 13.21 -7.45 8.98
C GLN A 226 14.11 -6.21 9.05
N PRO A 227 15.36 -6.31 9.54
CA PRO A 227 16.33 -5.25 9.36
C PRO A 227 16.67 -5.12 7.86
N TYR A 228 16.70 -3.88 7.36
CA TYR A 228 16.94 -3.59 5.95
C TYR A 228 18.06 -2.59 5.75
N THR A 229 19.09 -2.96 4.97
CA THR A 229 20.26 -2.13 4.69
C THR A 229 20.47 -1.95 3.19
N GLY A 230 19.79 -0.99 2.54
CA GLY A 230 20.18 -0.45 1.23
C GLY A 230 19.09 0.35 0.52
N PRO A 231 19.04 0.39 -0.82
CA PRO A 231 18.28 1.43 -1.50
C PRO A 231 16.77 1.23 -1.30
N MET A 232 16.08 2.31 -1.03
CA MET A 232 14.62 2.37 -0.98
C MET A 232 14.10 3.14 -2.17
N ARG A 233 12.91 2.77 -2.65
CA ARG A 233 12.18 3.50 -3.69
C ARG A 233 11.11 4.34 -3.02
N LEU A 234 11.23 5.65 -3.20
CA LEU A 234 10.22 6.61 -2.82
C LEU A 234 9.26 6.76 -3.99
N LEU A 235 7.99 6.40 -3.78
CA LEU A 235 6.96 6.45 -4.81
C LEU A 235 6.00 7.59 -4.50
N LYS A 236 5.90 8.52 -5.44
CA LYS A 236 4.87 9.57 -5.44
C LYS A 236 3.65 9.04 -6.16
N THR A 237 2.67 8.60 -5.39
CA THR A 237 1.42 8.04 -5.89
C THR A 237 0.33 9.10 -5.96
N TYR A 238 -0.32 9.24 -7.11
CA TYR A 238 -1.49 10.12 -7.23
C TYR A 238 -2.69 9.50 -6.52
N GLY A 239 -3.35 10.25 -5.62
CA GLY A 239 -4.51 9.77 -4.87
C GLY A 239 -4.22 8.99 -3.58
N LEU A 240 -2.95 8.91 -3.16
CA LEU A 240 -2.61 8.61 -1.77
C LEU A 240 -2.02 9.86 -1.12
N PRO A 241 -2.27 10.06 0.18
CA PRO A 241 -1.91 11.30 0.84
C PRO A 241 -0.47 11.31 1.41
N PHE A 242 0.30 10.27 1.11
CA PHE A 242 1.66 10.08 1.57
C PHE A 242 2.52 9.49 0.46
N GLU A 243 3.83 9.74 0.53
CA GLU A 243 4.78 9.06 -0.32
C GLU A 243 5.00 7.64 0.21
N LEU A 244 4.97 6.66 -0.69
CA LEU A 244 5.15 5.27 -0.32
C LEU A 244 6.62 4.90 -0.50
N THR A 245 7.32 4.66 0.60
CA THR A 245 8.72 4.21 0.56
C THR A 245 8.76 2.69 0.69
N VAL A 246 9.23 2.01 -0.34
CA VAL A 246 9.23 0.54 -0.43
C VAL A 246 10.59 -0.01 -0.85
N THR A 247 10.83 -1.28 -0.56
CA THR A 247 11.97 -1.98 -1.15
C THR A 247 11.80 -2.07 -2.67
N PRO A 248 12.90 -2.05 -3.47
CA PRO A 248 12.83 -2.12 -4.92
C PRO A 248 11.98 -3.27 -5.49
N ASN A 249 11.84 -4.41 -4.82
CA ASN A 249 11.04 -5.51 -5.35
C ASN A 249 9.72 -5.73 -4.59
N HIS A 250 9.24 -4.72 -3.84
CA HIS A 250 7.90 -4.75 -3.27
C HIS A 250 6.87 -4.76 -4.40
N GLU A 251 6.12 -5.84 -4.56
CA GLU A 251 5.14 -5.95 -5.63
C GLU A 251 3.98 -4.98 -5.40
N MET A 252 3.70 -4.16 -6.40
CA MET A 252 2.63 -3.17 -6.36
C MET A 252 1.60 -3.42 -7.45
N TYR A 253 0.33 -3.29 -7.09
CA TYR A 253 -0.76 -3.37 -8.03
C TYR A 253 -1.03 -1.99 -8.67
N THR A 254 -1.10 -1.94 -9.99
CA THR A 254 -1.19 -0.70 -10.78
C THR A 254 -2.59 -0.47 -11.34
N THR A 255 -2.85 0.74 -11.87
CA THR A 255 -4.10 1.05 -12.62
C THR A 255 -4.35 0.18 -13.83
N ALA A 256 -3.28 -0.31 -14.46
CA ALA A 256 -3.36 -1.19 -15.60
C ALA A 256 -3.84 -2.60 -15.19
N GLY A 257 -4.09 -2.84 -13.90
CA GLY A 257 -4.53 -4.13 -13.39
C GLY A 257 -3.40 -5.14 -13.26
N THR A 258 -2.15 -4.68 -13.27
CA THR A 258 -0.94 -5.50 -13.28
C THR A 258 -0.12 -5.31 -12.00
N TRP A 259 0.63 -6.35 -11.61
CA TRP A 259 1.61 -6.29 -10.53
C TRP A 259 2.97 -5.89 -11.09
N MET A 260 3.62 -4.90 -10.49
CA MET A 260 4.92 -4.39 -10.92
C MET A 260 5.86 -4.16 -9.74
N ARG A 261 7.17 -4.22 -9.99
CA ARG A 261 8.22 -4.01 -8.99
C ARG A 261 8.89 -2.64 -9.16
N PRO A 262 9.08 -1.87 -8.07
CA PRO A 262 9.73 -0.57 -8.09
C PRO A 262 11.17 -0.49 -8.64
N ALA A 263 11.86 -1.62 -8.73
CA ALA A 263 13.17 -1.76 -9.36
C ALA A 263 13.10 -1.52 -10.88
N LEU A 264 11.93 -1.72 -11.49
CA LEU A 264 11.69 -1.61 -12.93
C LEU A 264 11.33 -0.19 -13.37
N PHE A 265 11.23 0.77 -12.45
CA PHE A 265 10.96 2.19 -12.77
C PHE A 265 12.26 2.96 -13.03
N ASP A 266 12.30 3.71 -14.14
CA ASP A 266 13.20 4.85 -14.26
C ASP A 266 12.68 6.04 -13.44
N THR A 267 13.60 6.89 -12.99
CA THR A 267 13.45 7.77 -11.82
C THR A 267 12.35 8.84 -11.81
N TYR A 268 11.41 8.89 -12.76
CA TYR A 268 10.38 9.93 -12.84
C TYR A 268 9.12 9.46 -13.57
N ASP A 269 8.31 8.57 -12.97
CA ASP A 269 7.02 8.19 -13.55
C ASP A 269 5.86 8.36 -12.56
N PRO A 270 4.83 9.19 -12.86
CA PRO A 270 3.70 9.42 -11.98
C PRO A 270 2.79 8.19 -11.90
N PHE A 271 2.55 7.70 -10.69
CA PHE A 271 1.64 6.59 -10.45
C PHE A 271 0.18 7.03 -10.64
N TYR A 272 -0.47 6.51 -11.67
CA TYR A 272 -1.93 6.46 -11.72
C TYR A 272 -2.35 5.23 -10.91
N GLY A 273 -2.99 5.45 -9.76
CA GLY A 273 -3.81 4.46 -9.06
C GLY A 273 -5.28 4.76 -9.37
N ARG A 274 -6.06 3.78 -9.85
CA ARG A 274 -7.50 3.96 -10.04
C ARG A 274 -7.98 3.89 -8.62
N VAL A 275 -8.38 5.04 -8.09
CA VAL A 275 -9.01 5.14 -6.79
C VAL A 275 -10.17 4.13 -6.80
N PRO A 276 -10.14 3.10 -5.94
CA PRO A 276 -11.24 2.15 -5.88
C PRO A 276 -12.52 2.95 -5.59
N GLN A 277 -13.50 2.87 -6.48
CA GLN A 277 -14.85 3.33 -6.17
C GLN A 277 -15.40 2.39 -5.10
N TYR A 278 -15.53 2.88 -3.87
CA TYR A 278 -15.93 2.06 -2.73
C TYR A 278 -17.37 1.59 -2.85
N VAL A 279 -17.59 0.32 -2.49
CA VAL A 279 -18.88 -0.23 -2.10
C VAL A 279 -19.06 0.04 -0.60
N LEU A 280 -20.05 0.85 -0.26
CA LEU A 280 -20.46 1.24 1.09
C LEU A 280 -20.96 0.01 1.89
N PRO A 281 -20.45 -0.27 3.10
CA PRO A 281 -21.14 -1.13 4.05
C PRO A 281 -22.35 -0.39 4.61
N LEU A 282 -23.53 -1.00 4.48
CA LEU A 282 -24.79 -0.52 5.05
C LEU A 282 -24.71 -0.49 6.60
N GLY A 283 -24.80 0.72 7.18
CA GLY A 283 -24.90 0.95 8.62
C GLY A 283 -25.62 2.25 8.99
N SER A 284 -26.57 2.71 8.16
CA SER A 284 -27.27 3.98 8.33
C SER A 284 -28.40 3.90 9.36
N LYS A 285 -28.12 4.10 10.65
CA LYS A 285 -29.15 4.51 11.62
C LYS A 285 -28.56 5.48 12.65
N GLY A 286 -28.56 6.79 12.32
CA GLY A 286 -28.37 7.84 13.33
C GLY A 286 -27.74 9.15 12.84
N MET A 287 -26.82 9.10 11.87
CA MET A 287 -26.12 10.31 11.40
C MET A 287 -26.89 10.99 10.27
N ASP A 288 -27.35 12.22 10.52
CA ASP A 288 -27.90 13.12 9.49
C ASP A 288 -26.88 14.23 9.14
N PRO A 289 -27.10 14.99 8.05
CA PRO A 289 -26.19 16.06 7.66
C PRO A 289 -25.98 17.15 8.73
N ARG A 290 -26.98 17.43 9.58
CA ARG A 290 -26.90 18.48 10.61
C ARG A 290 -26.00 18.05 11.76
N LEU A 291 -26.13 16.80 12.22
CA LEU A 291 -25.23 16.23 13.21
C LEU A 291 -23.81 16.12 12.67
N ALA A 292 -23.65 15.74 11.39
CA ALA A 292 -22.34 15.69 10.74
C ALA A 292 -21.66 17.07 10.63
N ALA A 293 -22.43 18.13 10.39
CA ALA A 293 -21.93 19.50 10.43
C ALA A 293 -21.40 19.88 11.82
N LEU A 294 -22.10 19.50 12.90
CA LEU A 294 -21.62 19.70 14.28
C LEU A 294 -20.31 18.94 14.56
N TYR A 295 -20.17 17.70 14.05
CA TYR A 295 -18.91 16.96 14.09
C TYR A 295 -17.79 17.66 13.31
N GLY A 296 -18.10 18.25 12.14
CA GLY A 296 -17.13 19.00 11.34
C GLY A 296 -16.63 20.27 12.04
N TYR A 297 -17.55 21.05 12.62
CA TYR A 297 -17.17 22.21 13.44
C TYR A 297 -16.39 21.79 14.69
N PHE A 298 -16.70 20.63 15.28
CA PHE A 298 -15.97 20.14 16.45
C PHE A 298 -14.56 19.65 16.08
N ALA A 299 -14.40 19.08 14.88
CA ALA A 299 -13.10 18.67 14.38
C ALA A 299 -12.15 19.86 14.19
N ALA A 300 -12.68 21.00 13.77
CA ALA A 300 -11.94 22.24 13.58
C ALA A 300 -11.74 23.02 14.89
N GLU A 301 -12.84 23.43 15.53
CA GLU A 301 -12.84 24.42 16.60
C GLU A 301 -13.35 23.87 17.95
N GLY A 302 -13.50 22.54 18.03
CA GLY A 302 -14.16 21.87 19.13
C GLY A 302 -13.23 21.46 20.27
N SER A 303 -13.62 21.85 21.48
CA SER A 303 -13.05 21.35 22.73
C SER A 303 -14.13 20.79 23.65
N TYR A 304 -13.72 19.93 24.56
CA TYR A 304 -14.56 19.46 25.65
C TYR A 304 -13.75 19.51 26.95
N SER A 305 -14.43 19.59 28.08
CA SER A 305 -13.79 19.46 29.39
C SER A 305 -14.60 18.54 30.28
N GLU A 306 -13.93 17.55 30.86
CA GLU A 306 -14.53 16.60 31.81
C GLU A 306 -15.11 17.29 33.05
N ARG A 307 -14.58 18.47 33.41
CA ARG A 307 -15.07 19.28 34.54
C ARG A 307 -16.18 20.25 34.15
N ALA A 308 -16.31 20.52 32.86
CA ALA A 308 -17.20 21.55 32.33
C ALA A 308 -18.41 20.97 31.62
N GLU A 309 -18.72 19.68 31.80
CA GLU A 309 -19.99 19.03 31.47
C GLU A 309 -20.62 19.45 30.11
N GLY A 310 -19.80 19.69 29.07
CA GLY A 310 -20.31 20.25 27.84
C GLY A 310 -19.31 20.31 26.68
N ILE A 311 -19.86 20.47 25.48
CA ILE A 311 -19.12 20.69 24.23
C ILE A 311 -18.96 22.18 24.02
N CYS A 312 -17.75 22.61 23.65
CA CYS A 312 -17.41 23.99 23.39
C CYS A 312 -16.85 24.16 21.97
N PHE A 313 -17.26 25.23 21.30
CA PHE A 313 -16.72 25.66 20.01
C PHE A 313 -16.13 27.07 20.17
N SER A 314 -14.93 27.28 19.66
CA SER A 314 -14.21 28.55 19.80
C SER A 314 -14.00 29.16 18.42
N PHE A 315 -14.67 30.27 18.12
CA PHE A 315 -14.54 30.97 16.83
C PHE A 315 -13.97 32.36 17.02
N ASN A 316 -13.40 32.94 15.97
CA ASN A 316 -13.15 34.37 15.95
C ASN A 316 -14.48 35.13 15.95
N ALA A 317 -14.59 36.21 16.71
CA ALA A 317 -15.81 37.01 16.85
C ALA A 317 -16.32 37.60 15.51
N LYS A 318 -15.47 37.66 14.48
CA LYS A 318 -15.85 38.09 13.12
C LYS A 318 -16.54 37.00 12.30
N GLU A 319 -16.49 35.73 12.72
CA GLU A 319 -17.08 34.59 12.02
C GLU A 319 -18.56 34.43 12.39
N THR A 320 -19.33 35.50 12.26
CA THR A 320 -20.72 35.57 12.74
C THR A 320 -21.62 34.50 12.12
N SER A 321 -21.42 34.16 10.84
CA SER A 321 -22.19 33.10 10.16
C SER A 321 -21.93 31.71 10.75
N ASN A 322 -20.67 31.38 11.08
CA ASN A 322 -20.31 30.09 11.68
C ASN A 322 -20.90 29.99 13.09
N ILE A 323 -20.83 31.08 13.85
CA ILE A 323 -21.39 31.18 15.20
C ILE A 323 -22.92 30.96 15.18
N GLU A 324 -23.62 31.65 14.29
CA GLU A 324 -25.08 31.52 14.13
C GLU A 324 -25.49 30.10 13.73
N GLU A 325 -24.77 29.49 12.78
CA GLU A 325 -25.04 28.13 12.30
C GLU A 325 -24.83 27.09 13.41
N VAL A 326 -23.72 27.14 14.15
CA VAL A 326 -23.48 26.20 15.26
C VAL A 326 -24.54 26.35 16.36
N CYS A 327 -24.94 27.59 16.67
CA CYS A 327 -26.02 27.85 17.63
C CYS A 327 -27.34 27.22 17.17
N GLN A 328 -27.71 27.41 15.90
CA GLN A 328 -28.95 26.86 15.35
C GLN A 328 -28.91 25.33 15.27
N LEU A 329 -27.81 24.76 14.81
CA LEU A 329 -27.62 23.30 14.75
C LEU A 329 -27.70 22.67 16.13
N GLY A 330 -27.09 23.26 17.15
CA GLY A 330 -27.16 22.73 18.52
C GLY A 330 -28.58 22.74 19.09
N LYS A 331 -29.39 23.75 18.76
CA LYS A 331 -30.82 23.77 19.09
C LYS A 331 -31.59 22.68 18.36
N ASP A 332 -31.39 22.57 17.05
CA ASP A 332 -32.18 21.68 16.19
C ASP A 332 -31.83 20.19 16.39
N VAL A 333 -30.56 19.90 16.66
CA VAL A 333 -30.05 18.53 16.76
C VAL A 333 -30.02 18.05 18.20
N TRP A 334 -29.60 18.89 19.15
CA TRP A 334 -29.47 18.49 20.56
C TRP A 334 -30.61 18.99 21.44
N GLY A 335 -31.44 19.92 20.97
CA GLY A 335 -32.47 20.55 21.81
C GLY A 335 -31.86 21.39 22.94
N LEU A 336 -30.62 21.86 22.79
CA LEU A 336 -29.88 22.58 23.82
C LEU A 336 -29.72 24.06 23.46
N GLU A 337 -29.95 24.92 24.44
CA GLU A 337 -29.70 26.36 24.29
C GLU A 337 -28.19 26.67 24.41
N PRO A 338 -27.58 27.34 23.41
CA PRO A 338 -26.17 27.68 23.42
C PRO A 338 -25.87 28.78 24.44
N HIS A 339 -24.78 28.61 25.19
CA HIS A 339 -24.22 29.65 26.03
C HIS A 339 -23.05 30.32 25.30
N ILE A 340 -23.19 31.60 24.98
CA ILE A 340 -22.17 32.35 24.25
C ILE A 340 -21.41 33.24 25.24
N GLY A 341 -20.11 32.97 25.39
CA GLY A 341 -19.20 33.79 26.18
C GLY A 341 -18.14 34.45 25.29
N ASN A 342 -17.78 35.69 25.59
CA ASN A 342 -16.68 36.38 24.93
C ASN A 342 -15.40 36.25 25.75
N HIS A 343 -14.26 36.05 25.10
CA HIS A 343 -12.98 36.10 25.79
C HIS A 343 -12.64 37.56 26.18
N ALA A 344 -12.20 37.78 27.41
CA ALA A 344 -11.96 39.15 27.93
C ALA A 344 -10.82 39.89 27.21
N THR A 345 -9.91 39.16 26.56
CA THR A 345 -8.65 39.68 26.01
C THR A 345 -8.49 39.45 24.50
N TYR A 346 -9.25 38.53 23.92
CA TYR A 346 -9.14 38.15 22.51
C TYR A 346 -10.51 38.23 21.85
N PRO A 347 -10.60 38.58 20.55
CA PRO A 347 -11.87 38.64 19.83
C PRO A 347 -12.33 37.22 19.48
N GLU A 348 -12.65 36.43 20.50
CA GLU A 348 -13.08 35.03 20.39
C GLU A 348 -14.46 34.86 21.04
N ALA A 349 -15.34 34.15 20.34
CA ALA A 349 -16.64 33.73 20.80
C ALA A 349 -16.61 32.24 21.17
N ASN A 350 -16.92 31.93 22.42
CA ASN A 350 -16.99 30.56 22.92
C ASN A 350 -18.46 30.15 23.06
N ILE A 351 -18.88 29.20 22.22
CA ILE A 351 -20.23 28.66 22.22
C ILE A 351 -20.21 27.34 22.99
N ARG A 352 -21.04 27.22 24.03
CA ARG A 352 -21.07 26.03 24.87
C ARG A 352 -22.46 25.41 24.98
N PHE A 353 -22.50 24.08 24.90
CA PHE A 353 -23.68 23.26 25.12
C PHE A 353 -23.44 22.34 26.32
N TRP A 354 -24.15 22.59 27.42
CA TRP A 354 -24.02 21.82 28.66
C TRP A 354 -24.89 20.56 28.62
N SER A 355 -24.25 19.40 28.59
CA SER A 355 -24.89 18.11 28.74
C SER A 355 -23.83 17.01 28.87
N THR A 356 -23.77 16.37 30.04
CA THR A 356 -22.89 15.23 30.29
C THR A 356 -23.21 14.04 29.39
N GLN A 357 -24.49 13.83 29.07
CA GLN A 357 -24.91 12.77 28.15
C GLN A 357 -24.43 13.05 26.73
N LEU A 358 -24.56 14.30 26.26
CA LEU A 358 -24.04 14.71 24.96
C LEU A 358 -22.53 14.47 24.87
N VAL A 359 -21.76 14.86 25.88
CA VAL A 359 -20.30 14.62 25.89
C VAL A 359 -19.99 13.12 25.78
N ARG A 360 -20.70 12.26 26.53
CA ARG A 360 -20.48 10.80 26.46
C ARG A 360 -20.78 10.24 25.08
N ASP A 361 -21.93 10.60 24.51
CA ASP A 361 -22.36 10.12 23.19
C ASP A 361 -21.40 10.62 22.10
N PHE A 362 -21.01 11.89 22.18
CA PHE A 362 -20.10 12.51 21.22
C PHE A 362 -18.70 11.87 21.29
N MET A 363 -18.15 11.68 22.49
CA MET A 363 -16.84 11.05 22.68
C MET A 363 -16.85 9.54 22.38
N SER A 364 -17.99 8.86 22.45
CA SER A 364 -18.09 7.45 22.07
C SER A 364 -17.78 7.22 20.60
N LEU A 365 -18.03 8.23 19.75
CA LEU A 365 -17.78 8.17 18.32
C LEU A 365 -16.39 8.70 17.95
N VAL A 366 -15.96 9.83 18.51
CA VAL A 366 -14.67 10.44 18.14
C VAL A 366 -13.49 10.00 19.00
N GLY A 367 -13.74 9.26 20.08
CA GLY A 367 -12.74 8.88 21.08
C GLY A 367 -12.42 10.00 22.08
N PRO A 368 -12.10 9.65 23.34
CA PRO A 368 -11.66 10.62 24.34
C PRO A 368 -10.22 11.08 24.05
N GLY A 369 -9.80 12.18 24.67
CA GLY A 369 -8.41 12.66 24.62
C GLY A 369 -8.22 13.97 23.86
N LYS A 370 -6.96 14.26 23.52
CA LYS A 370 -6.58 15.51 22.83
C LYS A 370 -7.04 15.49 21.38
N SER A 371 -7.14 16.67 20.76
CA SER A 371 -7.62 16.80 19.37
C SER A 371 -6.88 15.91 18.37
N HIS A 372 -5.57 15.65 18.56
CA HIS A 372 -4.75 14.81 17.68
C HIS A 372 -4.90 13.29 17.90
N GLU A 373 -5.58 12.87 18.96
CA GLU A 373 -5.80 11.45 19.30
C GLU A 373 -7.17 10.93 18.84
N ARG A 374 -8.07 11.86 18.44
CA ARG A 374 -9.45 11.56 18.04
C ARG A 374 -9.52 10.80 16.72
N GLN A 375 -10.56 9.98 16.57
CA GLN A 375 -10.83 9.12 15.43
C GLN A 375 -12.08 9.60 14.67
N TRP A 376 -11.98 9.59 13.34
CA TRP A 376 -12.93 10.19 12.41
C TRP A 376 -13.22 9.27 11.23
N PHE A 377 -12.38 8.26 10.97
CA PHE A 377 -12.47 7.43 9.78
C PHE A 377 -13.80 6.69 9.62
N TRP A 378 -14.48 6.40 10.73
CA TRP A 378 -15.84 5.84 10.76
C TRP A 378 -16.86 6.69 9.97
N LEU A 379 -16.60 7.98 9.76
CA LEU A 379 -17.45 8.83 8.93
C LEU A 379 -17.51 8.37 7.47
N THR A 380 -16.47 7.72 6.95
CA THR A 380 -16.37 7.32 5.53
C THR A 380 -17.43 6.29 5.10
N GLU A 381 -18.15 5.69 6.05
CA GLU A 381 -19.23 4.73 5.78
C GLU A 381 -20.59 5.39 5.49
N PHE A 382 -20.73 6.71 5.72
CA PHE A 382 -22.00 7.40 5.54
C PHE A 382 -22.25 7.89 4.11
N LYS A 383 -23.52 8.23 3.83
CA LYS A 383 -23.98 8.70 2.52
C LYS A 383 -23.33 10.04 2.13
N PRO A 384 -23.16 10.33 0.83
CA PRO A 384 -22.50 11.54 0.34
C PRO A 384 -23.02 12.86 0.92
N GLU A 385 -24.32 12.98 1.22
CA GLU A 385 -24.91 14.17 1.85
C GLU A 385 -24.40 14.42 3.28
N VAL A 386 -24.16 13.36 4.05
CA VAL A 386 -23.58 13.42 5.40
C VAL A 386 -22.11 13.83 5.31
N LEU A 387 -21.37 13.19 4.39
CA LEU A 387 -19.95 13.49 4.19
C LEU A 387 -19.72 14.93 3.73
N ARG A 388 -20.58 15.45 2.84
CA ARG A 388 -20.53 16.84 2.38
C ARG A 388 -20.74 17.82 3.52
N ALA A 389 -21.72 17.59 4.39
CA ALA A 389 -21.98 18.48 5.51
C ALA A 389 -20.80 18.53 6.49
N PHE A 390 -20.23 17.37 6.84
CA PHE A 390 -19.02 17.31 7.65
C PHE A 390 -17.87 18.12 7.01
N LEU A 391 -17.58 17.86 5.73
CA LEU A 391 -16.47 18.47 5.02
C LEU A 391 -16.60 20.00 4.92
N VAL A 392 -17.82 20.50 4.63
CA VAL A 392 -18.09 21.94 4.56
C VAL A 392 -17.86 22.61 5.91
N SER A 393 -18.30 21.99 7.00
CA SER A 393 -18.11 22.54 8.35
C SER A 393 -16.64 22.53 8.79
N VAL A 394 -15.88 21.49 8.46
CA VAL A 394 -14.41 21.49 8.69
C VAL A 394 -13.74 22.62 7.91
N GLN A 395 -14.09 22.78 6.63
CA GLN A 395 -13.57 23.85 5.78
C GLN A 395 -13.94 25.25 6.27
N ARG A 396 -15.09 25.42 6.92
CA ARG A 396 -15.54 26.70 7.47
C ARG A 396 -14.83 27.08 8.77
N GLY A 397 -14.45 26.10 9.60
CA GLY A 397 -13.68 26.34 10.83
C GLY A 397 -12.18 26.51 10.53
N ASP A 398 -11.54 25.46 10.02
CA ASP A 398 -10.08 25.38 9.90
C ASP A 398 -9.55 25.56 8.47
N GLY A 399 -10.42 25.91 7.53
CA GLY A 399 -10.11 25.93 6.12
C GLY A 399 -9.74 27.31 5.57
N TYR A 400 -8.76 27.33 4.68
CA TYR A 400 -8.32 28.51 3.92
C TYR A 400 -8.64 28.35 2.44
N ALA A 401 -9.41 29.28 1.87
CA ALA A 401 -9.63 29.37 0.44
C ALA A 401 -8.60 30.31 -0.20
N SER A 402 -7.78 29.79 -1.13
CA SER A 402 -6.83 30.60 -1.88
C SER A 402 -7.58 31.50 -2.88
N PRO A 403 -7.45 32.85 -2.78
CA PRO A 403 -8.15 33.77 -3.68
C PRO A 403 -7.75 33.61 -5.16
N ASN A 404 -6.56 33.05 -5.41
CA ASN A 404 -5.94 33.07 -6.73
C ASN A 404 -5.96 31.71 -7.44
N THR A 405 -6.18 30.60 -6.71
CA THR A 405 -6.03 29.24 -7.27
C THR A 405 -7.29 28.39 -7.14
N ASN A 406 -8.37 28.92 -6.57
CA ASN A 406 -9.59 28.16 -6.25
C ASN A 406 -9.33 26.88 -5.42
N GLN A 407 -8.17 26.82 -4.75
CA GLN A 407 -7.77 25.70 -3.89
C GLN A 407 -8.31 25.94 -2.48
N LEU A 408 -8.96 24.93 -1.93
CA LEU A 408 -9.41 24.89 -0.55
C LEU A 408 -8.39 24.12 0.27
N ARG A 409 -7.85 24.70 1.34
CA ARG A 409 -6.85 24.06 2.19
C ARG A 409 -7.39 23.84 3.59
N ILE A 410 -7.36 22.61 4.09
CA ILE A 410 -7.63 22.28 5.50
C ILE A 410 -6.31 21.91 6.13
N SER A 411 -6.02 22.41 7.34
CA SER A 411 -4.81 22.06 8.06
C SER A 411 -5.11 21.50 9.45
N THR A 412 -4.49 20.38 9.83
CA THR A 412 -4.68 19.81 11.17
C THR A 412 -3.45 19.04 11.64
N THR A 413 -3.30 18.91 12.96
CA THR A 413 -2.29 18.06 13.59
C THR A 413 -2.79 16.61 13.78
N ASN A 414 -4.10 16.37 13.61
CA ASN A 414 -4.70 15.04 13.69
C ASN A 414 -4.57 14.31 12.35
N PHE A 415 -3.77 13.24 12.33
CA PHE A 415 -3.56 12.42 11.14
C PHE A 415 -4.80 11.63 10.71
N ASP A 416 -5.59 11.12 11.66
CA ASP A 416 -6.82 10.38 11.38
C ASP A 416 -7.88 11.30 10.76
N LEU A 417 -8.07 12.50 11.32
CA LEU A 417 -8.94 13.53 10.73
C LEU A 417 -8.50 13.88 9.31
N MET A 418 -7.19 14.10 9.10
CA MET A 418 -6.71 14.50 7.79
C MET A 418 -6.90 13.40 6.74
N THR A 419 -6.58 12.16 7.09
CA THR A 419 -6.81 11.02 6.20
C THR A 419 -8.29 10.74 5.96
N THR A 420 -9.15 11.02 6.94
CA THR A 420 -10.62 10.97 6.79
C THR A 420 -11.11 12.03 5.80
N VAL A 421 -10.68 13.29 5.94
CA VAL A 421 -11.02 14.38 5.02
C VAL A 421 -10.58 14.04 3.59
N PHE A 422 -9.35 13.52 3.44
CA PHE A 422 -8.85 13.05 2.15
C PHE A 422 -9.72 11.94 1.56
N GLU A 423 -10.12 10.95 2.36
CA GLU A 423 -10.97 9.86 1.90
C GLU A 423 -12.38 10.31 1.55
N ILE A 424 -12.97 11.23 2.34
CA ILE A 424 -14.26 11.84 2.04
C ILE A 424 -14.23 12.56 0.69
N HIS A 425 -13.19 13.35 0.42
CA HIS A 425 -13.05 14.00 -0.90
C HIS A 425 -13.05 12.97 -2.04
N LYS A 426 -12.34 11.84 -1.87
CA LYS A 426 -12.34 10.75 -2.86
C LYS A 426 -13.71 10.11 -3.03
N ILE A 427 -14.43 9.82 -1.94
CA ILE A 427 -15.79 9.25 -1.98
C ILE A 427 -16.74 10.20 -2.74
N LEU A 428 -16.56 11.51 -2.58
CA LEU A 428 -17.36 12.53 -3.25
C LEU A 428 -16.93 12.79 -4.72
N GLY A 429 -15.91 12.09 -5.23
CA GLY A 429 -15.42 12.22 -6.60
C GLY A 429 -14.46 13.40 -6.83
N ASN A 430 -13.95 14.02 -5.77
CA ASN A 430 -12.93 15.06 -5.85
C ASN A 430 -11.53 14.44 -5.95
N VAL A 431 -10.55 15.26 -6.33
CA VAL A 431 -9.13 14.85 -6.43
C VAL A 431 -8.29 15.63 -5.42
N PRO A 432 -8.30 15.22 -4.15
CA PRO A 432 -7.58 15.93 -3.09
C PRO A 432 -6.07 15.67 -3.16
N ASN A 433 -5.28 16.60 -2.65
CA ASN A 433 -3.85 16.41 -2.41
C ASN A 433 -3.53 16.60 -0.92
N MET A 434 -2.74 15.72 -0.31
CA MET A 434 -2.30 15.88 1.08
C MET A 434 -0.80 16.13 1.15
N VAL A 435 -0.39 17.06 2.00
CA VAL A 435 1.02 17.42 2.20
C VAL A 435 1.34 17.46 3.69
N TYR A 436 2.44 16.81 4.07
CA TYR A 436 3.04 16.97 5.40
C TYR A 436 3.91 18.23 5.45
N LYS A 437 3.71 19.09 6.44
CA LYS A 437 4.63 20.20 6.73
C LYS A 437 5.02 20.22 8.21
N THR A 438 6.31 20.38 8.47
CA THR A 438 6.80 20.75 9.80
C THR A 438 6.64 22.26 10.00
N ALA A 439 5.63 22.67 10.76
CA ALA A 439 5.47 24.07 11.14
C ALA A 439 6.35 24.41 12.36
N LYS A 440 6.92 25.63 12.39
CA LYS A 440 7.47 26.22 13.63
C LYS A 440 6.30 26.82 14.40
N ALA A 441 5.78 26.15 15.44
CA ALA A 441 4.91 26.82 16.39
C ALA A 441 5.76 27.54 17.46
N SER A 442 5.22 28.61 18.02
CA SER A 442 5.85 29.46 19.05
C SER A 442 6.27 28.71 20.32
N ASN A 443 5.78 27.49 20.55
CA ASN A 443 6.07 26.64 21.71
C ASN A 443 6.65 25.25 21.36
N GLY A 444 7.19 25.05 20.15
CA GLY A 444 7.78 23.79 19.72
C GLY A 444 7.34 23.39 18.31
N LYS A 445 8.05 22.43 17.68
CA LYS A 445 7.68 21.91 16.35
C LYS A 445 6.53 20.91 16.52
N LEU A 446 5.33 21.24 16.09
CA LEU A 446 4.23 20.27 15.97
C LEU A 446 4.01 19.92 14.49
N PRO A 447 3.83 18.62 14.16
CA PRO A 447 3.53 18.18 12.80
C PRO A 447 2.17 18.71 12.34
N GLN A 448 2.10 19.35 11.16
CA GLN A 448 0.85 19.85 10.59
C GLN A 448 0.65 19.26 9.20
N TRP A 449 -0.48 18.61 9.00
CA TRP A 449 -0.91 18.09 7.70
C TRP A 449 -1.77 19.13 7.00
N MET A 450 -1.77 19.13 5.67
CA MET A 450 -2.69 19.94 4.87
C MET A 450 -3.34 19.10 3.78
N VAL A 451 -4.65 19.25 3.55
CA VAL A 451 -5.36 18.72 2.37
C VAL A 451 -5.83 19.88 1.50
N GLY A 452 -5.60 19.79 0.20
CA GLY A 452 -5.78 20.82 -0.82
C GLY A 452 -6.57 20.38 -2.04
#